data_AF-A0A3D3FH63-F1
#
_entry.id   AF-A0A3D3FH63-F1
#
_cell.length_a   1.000
_cell.length_b   1.000
_cell.length_c   1.000
_cell.angle_alpha   90.00
_cell.angle_beta   90.00
_cell.angle_gamma   90.00
#
_symmetry.space_group_name_H-M   'P 1'
#
loop_
_entity.id
_entity.type
_entity.pdbx_description
1 polymer ?
#
loop_
_entity_poly.entity_id
_entity_poly.type
_entity_poly.pdbx_seq_one_letter_code
_entity_poly.pdbx_strand_id
1 'polypeptide(L)'
;MGYPEEFINIYTDKVKREGAAALLEWLQHTDFFTAPASTRYHCACPGGLVRHSVSVYKTMLRWFDPAVDNAESFAVCALLHDICKANFYKQSTRNVKNAETGKWEQCPYYCIEDQFPYGHGEKSVFLIERFLRLRTSEAMAIRWHMG
;
A
#
# COMPACT_ATOMS: atom_id res chain seq x y z
N MET A 1 -3.52 5.42 -18.40
CA MET A 1 -2.91 5.98 -17.17
C MET A 1 -2.35 4.82 -16.38
N GLY A 2 -1.15 4.97 -15.79
CA GLY A 2 -0.59 3.95 -14.90
C GLY A 2 -1.26 4.00 -13.52
N TYR A 3 -0.99 2.98 -12.69
CA TYR A 3 -1.49 2.93 -11.33
C TYR A 3 -0.97 4.06 -10.42
N PRO A 4 0.29 4.53 -10.54
CA PRO A 4 0.76 5.70 -9.79
C PRO A 4 -0.03 6.97 -10.09
N GLU A 5 -0.25 7.29 -11.36
CA GLU A 5 -1.00 8.49 -11.75
C GLU A 5 -2.47 8.38 -11.33
N GLU A 6 -3.06 7.20 -11.46
CA GLU A 6 -4.43 6.94 -10.99
C GLU A 6 -4.55 7.11 -9.47
N PHE A 7 -3.60 6.58 -8.69
CA PHE A 7 -3.55 6.77 -7.24
C PHE A 7 -3.49 8.25 -6.89
N ILE A 8 -2.57 9.01 -7.50
CA ILE A 8 -2.39 10.44 -7.23
C ILE A 8 -3.67 11.21 -7.58
N ASN A 9 -4.28 10.93 -8.73
CA ASN A 9 -5.51 11.59 -9.14
C ASN A 9 -6.65 11.34 -8.15
N ILE A 10 -6.88 10.08 -7.74
CA ILE A 10 -7.92 9.75 -6.75
C ILE A 10 -7.60 10.41 -5.41
N TYR A 11 -6.36 10.30 -4.95
CA TYR A 11 -5.93 10.85 -3.67
C TYR A 11 -6.14 12.36 -3.63
N THR A 12 -5.62 13.09 -4.63
CA THR A 12 -5.74 14.54 -4.71
C THR A 12 -7.19 14.98 -4.91
N ASP A 13 -8.03 14.20 -5.61
CA ASP A 13 -9.46 14.51 -5.79
C ASP A 13 -10.28 14.28 -4.52
N LYS A 14 -10.01 13.21 -3.76
CA LYS A 14 -10.86 12.79 -2.64
C LYS A 14 -10.34 13.20 -1.26
N VAL A 15 -9.03 13.25 -1.05
CA VAL A 15 -8.41 13.52 0.24
C VAL A 15 -8.00 14.98 0.30
N LYS A 16 -8.75 15.78 1.07
CA LYS A 16 -8.66 17.25 1.09
C LYS A 16 -8.30 17.82 2.45
N ARG A 17 -8.36 17.00 3.50
CA ARG A 17 -8.03 17.45 4.86
C ARG A 17 -6.56 17.85 5.02
N GLU A 18 -6.30 18.63 6.05
CA GLU A 18 -4.97 19.15 6.38
C GLU A 18 -3.94 18.01 6.47
N GLY A 19 -2.73 18.27 5.94
CA GLY A 19 -1.63 17.31 5.91
C GLY A 19 -1.68 16.26 4.81
N ALA A 20 -2.77 16.17 4.04
CA ALA A 20 -2.88 15.24 2.91
C ALA A 20 -1.79 15.46 1.85
N ALA A 21 -1.51 16.71 1.50
CA ALA A 21 -0.45 17.04 0.52
C ALA A 21 0.94 16.59 1.00
N ALA A 22 1.26 16.84 2.27
CA ALA A 22 2.54 16.43 2.86
C ALA A 22 2.68 14.90 2.96
N LEU A 23 1.59 14.19 3.26
CA LEU A 23 1.58 12.71 3.24
C LEU A 23 1.82 12.17 1.83
N LEU A 24 1.19 12.76 0.82
CA LEU A 24 1.38 12.35 -0.58
C LEU A 24 2.81 12.63 -1.07
N GLU A 25 3.39 13.76 -0.68
CA GLU A 25 4.80 14.08 -0.94
C GLU A 25 5.72 13.06 -0.26
N TRP A 26 5.48 12.75 1.01
CA TRP A 26 6.24 11.71 1.72
C TRP A 26 6.17 10.36 1.00
N LEU A 27 4.98 9.92 0.56
CA LEU A 27 4.81 8.67 -0.18
C LEU A 27 5.65 8.66 -1.48
N GLN A 28 5.72 9.78 -2.19
CA GLN A 28 6.50 9.90 -3.43
C GLN A 28 8.02 9.81 -3.19
N HIS A 29 8.48 10.10 -1.97
CA HIS A 29 9.87 9.90 -1.56
C HIS A 29 10.17 8.50 -1.01
N THR A 30 9.18 7.60 -0.99
CA THR A 30 9.36 6.18 -0.65
C THR A 30 9.31 5.28 -1.89
N ASP A 31 9.57 3.99 -1.70
CA ASP A 31 9.38 3.00 -2.77
C ASP A 31 7.91 2.64 -3.05
N PHE A 32 6.91 3.19 -2.34
CA PHE A 32 5.51 2.74 -2.36
C PHE A 32 4.92 2.53 -3.77
N PHE A 33 5.24 3.43 -4.71
CA PHE A 33 4.75 3.37 -6.09
C PHE A 33 5.44 2.31 -6.97
N THR A 34 6.57 1.77 -6.51
CA THR A 34 7.40 0.78 -7.22
C THR A 34 7.51 -0.55 -6.47
N ALA A 35 7.21 -0.56 -5.17
CA ALA A 35 7.29 -1.73 -4.32
C ALA A 35 6.29 -2.81 -4.74
N PRO A 36 6.62 -4.10 -4.53
CA PRO A 36 5.63 -5.17 -4.62
C PRO A 36 4.65 -5.10 -3.45
N ALA A 37 3.46 -5.68 -3.61
CA ALA A 37 2.49 -5.79 -2.51
C ALA A 37 2.78 -6.97 -1.57
N SER A 38 3.57 -7.94 -2.05
CA SER A 38 3.96 -9.15 -1.32
C SER A 38 5.23 -9.78 -1.90
N THR A 39 5.87 -10.69 -1.16
CA THR A 39 7.07 -11.41 -1.63
C THR A 39 6.76 -12.69 -2.41
N ARG A 40 5.56 -13.26 -2.24
CA ARG A 40 5.16 -14.57 -2.77
C ARG A 40 3.73 -14.66 -3.29
N TYR A 41 2.87 -13.72 -2.91
CA TYR A 41 1.43 -13.78 -3.18
C TYR A 41 1.03 -12.79 -4.28
N HIS A 42 -0.22 -12.31 -4.26
CA HIS A 42 -0.72 -11.37 -5.26
C HIS A 42 0.15 -10.10 -5.34
N CYS A 43 0.31 -9.61 -6.57
CA CYS A 43 1.09 -8.41 -6.87
C CYS A 43 2.54 -8.44 -6.33
N ALA A 44 3.17 -9.62 -6.33
CA ALA A 44 4.61 -9.79 -6.12
C ALA A 44 5.43 -9.35 -7.36
N CYS A 45 5.19 -8.15 -7.85
CA CYS A 45 5.84 -7.55 -9.01
C CYS A 45 6.07 -6.05 -8.77
N PRO A 46 6.99 -5.40 -9.50
CA PRO A 46 7.17 -3.95 -9.43
C PRO A 46 5.86 -3.19 -9.61
N GLY A 47 5.62 -2.18 -8.76
CA GLY A 47 4.39 -1.38 -8.72
C GLY A 47 3.16 -2.14 -8.21
N GLY A 48 3.36 -3.35 -7.66
CA GLY A 48 2.28 -4.17 -7.15
C GLY A 48 1.54 -3.55 -5.97
N LEU A 49 2.23 -2.80 -5.11
CA LEU A 49 1.66 -2.18 -3.92
C LEU A 49 0.64 -1.08 -4.27
N VAL A 50 1.03 -0.10 -5.09
CA VAL A 50 0.09 0.94 -5.56
C VAL A 50 -1.08 0.34 -6.37
N ARG A 51 -0.81 -0.68 -7.20
CA ARG A 51 -1.86 -1.41 -7.92
C ARG A 51 -2.87 -2.04 -6.96
N HIS A 52 -2.40 -2.60 -5.85
CA HIS A 52 -3.26 -3.18 -4.83
C HIS A 52 -4.17 -2.11 -4.21
N SER A 53 -3.61 -1.00 -3.72
CA SER A 53 -4.37 0.13 -3.16
C SER A 53 -5.46 0.65 -4.11
N VAL A 54 -5.12 0.88 -5.38
CA VAL A 54 -6.11 1.35 -6.39
C VAL A 54 -7.20 0.30 -6.64
N SER A 55 -6.84 -0.99 -6.68
CA SER A 55 -7.80 -2.08 -6.91
C SER A 55 -8.76 -2.27 -5.73
N VAL A 56 -8.26 -2.11 -4.50
CA VAL A 56 -9.08 -2.10 -3.28
C VAL A 56 -10.05 -0.93 -3.32
N TYR A 57 -9.60 0.28 -3.66
CA TYR A 57 -10.47 1.46 -3.77
C TYR A 57 -11.61 1.26 -4.77
N LYS A 58 -11.29 0.81 -5.99
CA LYS A 58 -12.29 0.49 -7.02
C LYS A 58 -13.28 -0.58 -6.55
N THR A 59 -12.79 -1.56 -5.79
CA THR A 59 -13.65 -2.61 -5.24
C THR A 59 -14.59 -2.08 -4.17
N MET A 60 -14.09 -1.27 -3.25
CA MET A 60 -14.89 -0.65 -2.20
C MET A 60 -15.97 0.26 -2.78
N LEU A 61 -15.68 1.00 -3.85
CA LEU A 61 -16.66 1.85 -4.53
C LEU A 61 -17.89 1.11 -5.06
N ARG A 62 -17.83 -0.22 -5.30
CA ARG A 62 -19.01 -1.01 -5.70
C ARG A 62 -20.06 -1.10 -4.61
N TRP A 63 -19.68 -0.84 -3.37
CA TRP A 63 -20.51 -0.91 -2.18
C TRP A 63 -20.75 0.48 -1.56
N PHE A 64 -20.32 1.54 -2.25
CA PHE A 64 -20.45 2.90 -1.76
C PHE A 64 -21.89 3.40 -1.93
N ASP A 65 -22.47 3.87 -0.84
CA ASP A 65 -23.78 4.53 -0.83
C ASP A 65 -23.62 6.02 -0.50
N PRO A 66 -23.87 6.93 -1.47
CA PRO A 66 -23.70 8.37 -1.26
C PRO A 66 -24.62 8.97 -0.19
N ALA A 67 -25.69 8.27 0.24
CA ALA A 67 -26.59 8.74 1.28
C ALA A 67 -26.01 8.56 2.69
N VAL A 68 -25.09 7.62 2.89
CA VAL A 68 -24.56 7.26 4.22
C VAL A 68 -23.03 7.30 4.29
N ASP A 69 -22.35 7.06 3.18
CA ASP A 69 -20.90 6.91 3.15
C ASP A 69 -20.18 8.22 2.85
N ASN A 70 -18.95 8.30 3.38
CA ASN A 70 -18.05 9.42 3.11
C ASN A 70 -16.99 9.02 2.08
N ALA A 71 -16.99 9.69 0.93
CA ALA A 71 -16.08 9.39 -0.18
C ALA A 71 -14.59 9.59 0.19
N GLU A 72 -14.27 10.58 1.03
CA GLU A 72 -12.91 10.80 1.52
C GLU A 72 -12.48 9.66 2.44
N SER A 73 -13.33 9.23 3.37
CA SER A 73 -13.04 8.08 4.25
C SER A 73 -12.79 6.80 3.46
N PHE A 74 -13.57 6.55 2.40
CA PHE A 74 -13.32 5.42 1.49
C PHE A 74 -11.96 5.52 0.80
N ALA A 75 -11.59 6.71 0.32
CA ALA A 75 -10.29 6.94 -0.31
C ALA A 75 -9.15 6.75 0.70
N VAL A 76 -9.26 7.32 1.91
CA VAL A 76 -8.27 7.18 2.99
C VAL A 76 -8.07 5.71 3.35
N CYS A 77 -9.14 4.99 3.68
CA CYS A 77 -9.03 3.58 4.06
C CYS A 77 -8.47 2.73 2.92
N ALA A 78 -9.00 2.86 1.70
CA ALA A 78 -8.61 1.99 0.60
C ALA A 78 -7.21 2.28 0.06
N LEU A 79 -6.83 3.54 -0.09
CA LEU A 79 -5.54 3.90 -0.67
C LEU A 79 -4.40 3.72 0.33
N LEU A 80 -4.65 4.02 1.60
CA LEU A 80 -3.61 4.12 2.62
C LEU A 80 -3.51 2.92 3.58
N HIS A 81 -4.38 1.91 3.49
CA HIS A 81 -4.36 0.77 4.42
C HIS A 81 -2.98 0.09 4.53
N ASP A 82 -2.28 0.00 3.40
CA ASP A 82 -1.06 -0.79 3.24
C ASP A 82 0.23 0.07 3.20
N ILE A 83 0.18 1.35 3.59
CA ILE A 83 1.37 2.22 3.54
C ILE A 83 2.49 1.76 4.49
N CYS A 84 2.19 0.89 5.46
CA CYS A 84 3.19 0.23 6.29
C CYS A 84 4.24 -0.57 5.50
N LYS A 85 3.92 -0.92 4.24
CA LYS A 85 4.82 -1.61 3.30
C LYS A 85 5.75 -0.68 2.52
N ALA A 86 5.63 0.64 2.67
CA ALA A 86 6.61 1.57 2.14
C ALA A 86 7.99 1.31 2.78
N ASN A 87 9.00 1.12 1.94
CA ASN A 87 10.38 0.74 2.26
C ASN A 87 10.48 -0.56 3.08
N PHE A 88 9.52 -1.48 2.92
CA PHE A 88 9.47 -2.74 3.68
C PHE A 88 10.13 -3.90 2.92
N TYR A 89 10.07 -3.87 1.58
CA TYR A 89 10.61 -4.92 0.74
C TYR A 89 11.93 -4.50 0.10
N LYS A 90 12.88 -5.42 0.07
CA LYS A 90 14.18 -5.23 -0.60
C LYS A 90 14.39 -6.28 -1.67
N GLN A 91 14.81 -5.84 -2.85
CA GLN A 91 15.26 -6.78 -3.88
C GLN A 91 16.53 -7.48 -3.43
N SER A 92 16.52 -8.80 -3.54
CA SER A 92 17.63 -9.71 -3.24
C SER A 92 17.66 -10.83 -4.29
N THR A 93 18.62 -11.73 -4.18
CA THR A 93 18.75 -12.89 -5.05
C THR A 93 18.75 -14.16 -4.24
N ARG A 94 18.08 -15.21 -4.73
CA ARG A 94 18.17 -16.56 -4.17
C ARG A 94 18.59 -17.56 -5.23
N ASN A 95 19.32 -18.58 -4.83
CA ASN A 95 19.66 -19.70 -5.71
C ASN A 95 18.48 -20.66 -5.77
N VAL A 96 17.95 -20.91 -6.96
CA VAL A 96 16.92 -21.92 -7.22
C VAL A 96 17.52 -22.99 -8.10
N LYS A 97 17.27 -24.27 -7.77
CA LYS A 97 17.69 -25.37 -8.61
C LYS A 97 16.68 -25.52 -9.75
N ASN A 98 17.14 -25.34 -10.98
CA ASN A 98 16.34 -25.54 -12.17
C ASN A 98 16.02 -27.04 -12.31
N ALA A 99 14.73 -27.37 -12.36
CA ALA A 99 14.27 -28.76 -12.38
C ALA A 99 14.58 -29.49 -13.70
N GLU A 100 14.70 -28.74 -14.80
CA GLU A 100 14.98 -29.28 -16.13
C GLU A 100 16.47 -29.46 -16.38
N THR A 101 17.30 -28.50 -15.94
CA THR A 101 18.75 -28.51 -16.20
C THR A 101 19.57 -29.05 -15.03
N GLY A 102 18.98 -29.17 -13.83
CA GLY A 102 19.65 -29.59 -12.60
C GLY A 102 20.66 -28.57 -12.04
N LYS A 103 20.84 -27.42 -12.70
CA LYS A 103 21.79 -26.37 -12.32
C LYS A 103 21.17 -25.40 -11.32
N TRP A 104 22.03 -24.79 -10.49
CA TRP A 104 21.64 -23.69 -9.63
C TRP A 104 21.69 -22.38 -10.40
N GLU A 105 20.58 -21.64 -10.40
CA GLU A 105 20.45 -20.35 -11.06
C GLU A 105 20.06 -19.28 -10.02
N GLN A 106 20.65 -18.09 -10.13
CA GLN A 106 20.23 -16.95 -9.31
C GLN A 106 18.95 -16.35 -9.87
N CYS A 107 17.92 -16.27 -9.04
CA CYS A 107 16.66 -15.62 -9.38
C CYS A 107 16.42 -14.42 -8.45
N PRO A 108 15.88 -13.29 -8.97
CA PRO A 108 15.46 -12.18 -8.13
C PRO A 108 14.34 -12.60 -7.17
N TYR A 109 14.40 -12.09 -5.94
CA TYR A 109 13.47 -12.36 -4.85
C TYR A 109 13.31 -11.12 -3.98
N TYR A 110 12.16 -10.97 -3.31
CA TYR A 110 11.95 -9.87 -2.37
C TYR A 110 12.12 -10.36 -0.93
N CYS A 111 13.02 -9.75 -0.18
CA CYS A 111 13.19 -9.96 1.25
C CYS A 111 12.44 -8.90 2.06
N ILE A 112 12.06 -9.23 3.29
CA ILE A 112 11.46 -8.30 4.25
C ILE A 112 12.58 -7.70 5.09
N GLU A 113 12.63 -6.36 5.16
CA GLU A 113 13.56 -5.62 6.02
C GLU A 113 12.76 -4.61 6.85
N ASP A 114 11.91 -5.11 7.77
CA ASP A 114 11.15 -4.24 8.66
C ASP A 114 11.99 -3.83 9.87
N GLN A 115 12.26 -2.54 9.95
CA GLN A 115 12.99 -1.92 11.06
C GLN A 115 12.03 -1.35 12.12
N PHE A 116 10.72 -1.41 11.89
CA PHE A 116 9.72 -0.80 12.77
C PHE A 116 9.13 -1.84 13.73
N PRO A 117 9.05 -1.58 15.05
CA PRO A 117 8.57 -2.56 16.03
C PRO A 117 7.03 -2.70 16.08
N TYR A 118 6.31 -2.21 15.05
CA TYR A 118 4.85 -2.15 15.02
C TYR A 118 4.27 -3.25 14.12
N GLY A 119 3.08 -3.76 14.47
CA GLY A 119 2.31 -4.59 13.55
C GLY A 119 1.89 -3.79 12.29
N HIS A 120 1.67 -4.48 11.17
CA HIS A 120 1.38 -3.85 9.88
C HIS A 120 0.26 -2.79 9.92
N GLY A 121 -0.91 -3.15 10.46
CA GLY A 121 -2.04 -2.22 10.56
C GLY A 121 -1.76 -1.04 11.49
N GLU A 122 -1.10 -1.27 12.63
CA GLU A 122 -0.73 -0.22 13.58
C GLU A 122 0.30 0.74 12.98
N LYS A 123 1.26 0.21 12.22
CA LYS A 123 2.26 0.99 11.50
C LYS A 123 1.61 1.90 10.46
N SER A 124 0.61 1.41 9.71
CA SER A 124 -0.13 2.27 8.76
C SER A 124 -0.84 3.42 9.48
N VAL A 125 -1.60 3.12 10.54
CA VAL A 125 -2.27 4.17 11.34
C VAL A 125 -1.27 5.18 11.88
N PHE A 126 -0.17 4.70 12.48
CA PHE A 126 0.88 5.55 13.03
C PHE A 126 1.52 6.46 11.97
N LEU A 127 1.84 5.92 10.79
CA LEU A 127 2.44 6.69 9.70
C LEU A 127 1.49 7.76 9.16
N ILE A 128 0.20 7.44 9.01
CA ILE A 128 -0.80 8.40 8.52
C ILE A 128 -1.00 9.55 9.51
N GLU A 129 -1.19 9.22 10.80
CA GLU A 129 -1.47 10.18 11.88
C GLU A 129 -0.35 11.21 12.11
N ARG A 130 0.87 10.97 11.59
CA ARG A 130 1.96 11.96 11.60
C ARG A 130 1.72 13.15 10.68
N PHE A 131 0.84 12.99 9.69
CA PHE A 131 0.53 14.02 8.70
C PHE A 131 -0.95 14.40 8.76
N LEU A 132 -1.82 13.40 8.86
CA LEU A 132 -3.26 13.53 8.68
C LEU A 132 -3.99 12.84 9.81
N ARG A 133 -4.91 13.56 10.47
CA ARG A 133 -5.71 13.00 11.55
C ARG A 133 -6.80 12.08 11.01
N LEU A 134 -6.83 10.83 11.47
CA LEU A 134 -7.86 9.86 11.11
C LEU A 134 -9.08 9.98 12.01
N ARG A 135 -10.23 9.66 11.45
CA ARG A 135 -11.41 9.35 12.25
C ARG A 135 -11.21 7.99 12.92
N THR A 136 -11.85 7.79 14.07
CA THR A 136 -11.77 6.50 14.77
C THR A 136 -12.15 5.33 13.88
N SER A 137 -13.22 5.46 13.09
CA SER A 137 -13.63 4.42 12.14
C SER A 137 -12.60 4.14 11.04
N GLU A 138 -11.93 5.17 10.52
CA GLU A 138 -10.86 5.03 9.51
C GLU A 138 -9.65 4.32 10.12
N ALA A 139 -9.21 4.75 11.31
CA ALA A 139 -8.10 4.13 12.02
C ALA A 139 -8.37 2.65 12.34
N MET A 140 -9.60 2.30 12.74
CA MET A 140 -9.99 0.92 12.98
C MET A 140 -10.02 0.09 11.70
N ALA A 141 -10.60 0.62 10.62
CA ALA A 141 -10.61 -0.06 9.33
C ALA A 141 -9.20 -0.33 8.79
N ILE A 142 -8.30 0.66 8.91
CA ILE A 142 -6.90 0.51 8.52
C ILE A 142 -6.17 -0.45 9.46
N ARG A 143 -6.41 -0.42 10.77
CA ARG A 143 -5.74 -1.32 11.72
C ARG A 143 -6.06 -2.80 11.45
N TRP A 144 -7.31 -3.12 11.11
CA TRP A 144 -7.79 -4.49 10.90
C TRP A 144 -7.93 -4.88 9.43
N HIS A 145 -7.23 -4.19 8.52
CA HIS A 145 -7.31 -4.52 7.09
C HIS A 145 -6.66 -5.87 6.74
N MET A 146 -5.72 -6.34 7.57
CA MET A 146 -5.12 -7.68 7.44
C MET A 146 -5.98 -8.66 8.23
N GLY A 147 -6.73 -9.50 7.52
CA GLY A 147 -7.48 -10.63 8.07
C GLY A 147 -6.60 -11.79 8.47
#